data_AF-A0A382PGG9-F1
#
_entry.id   AF-A0A382PGG9-F1
#
_cell.length_a   1.000
_cell.length_b   1.000
_cell.length_c   1.000
_cell.angle_alpha   90.00
_cell.angle_beta   90.00
_cell.angle_gamma   90.00
#
_symmetry.space_group_name_H-M   'P 1'
#
loop_
_entity.id
_entity.type
_entity.pdbx_description
1 polymer ?
#
loop_
_entity_poly.entity_id
_entity_poly.type
_entity_poly.pdbx_seq_one_letter_code
_entity_poly.pdbx_strand_id
1 'polypeptide(L)'
;MKTHSIQSLKTAMVLFALSTTTLFAEKKAAITHSFLGVGKANRVVIVGEDGKVQWRFDMPASDGWVLPNGNVLLALYGTKGFPNGGVAEVNRKTKKIVWSYKGQQKEISTVQPLGDGKYLVAELGPEPRAIVINRAGKILKSMVLACQKQNAHMQTRMLRMLPNGN
;
A
#
# COMPACT_ATOMS: atom_id res chain seq x y z
N MET A 1 4.33 -59.59 75.10
CA MET A 1 5.28 -60.32 74.24
C MET A 1 4.46 -61.02 73.17
N LYS A 2 4.78 -60.72 71.88
CA LYS A 2 4.20 -61.21 70.61
C LYS A 2 2.75 -60.81 70.29
N THR A 3 2.65 -59.82 69.41
CA THR A 3 1.47 -59.41 68.65
C THR A 3 1.24 -60.36 67.46
N HIS A 4 0.00 -60.82 67.31
CA HIS A 4 -0.54 -61.26 66.02
C HIS A 4 -1.26 -60.06 65.40
N SER A 5 -1.09 -59.81 64.10
CA SER A 5 -2.14 -59.15 63.32
C SER A 5 -2.01 -59.43 61.83
N ILE A 6 -3.03 -60.12 61.35
CA ILE A 6 -3.45 -60.25 59.95
C ILE A 6 -4.05 -58.89 59.53
N GLN A 7 -3.81 -58.42 58.30
CA GLN A 7 -4.86 -57.93 57.39
C GLN A 7 -4.30 -57.24 56.13
N SER A 8 -4.49 -57.93 55.00
CA SER A 8 -5.17 -57.45 53.79
C SER A 8 -5.23 -55.94 53.50
N LEU A 9 -4.70 -55.62 52.32
CA LEU A 9 -5.35 -54.87 51.24
C LEU A 9 -5.90 -53.47 51.59
N LYS A 10 -5.14 -52.43 51.25
CA LYS A 10 -5.71 -51.12 50.87
C LYS A 10 -5.00 -50.56 49.65
N THR A 11 -5.55 -50.92 48.49
CA THR A 11 -5.41 -50.20 47.23
C THR A 11 -5.98 -48.80 47.42
N ALA A 12 -5.16 -47.76 47.34
CA ALA A 12 -5.65 -46.40 47.17
C ALA A 12 -4.60 -45.50 46.51
N MET A 13 -4.94 -45.06 45.31
CA MET A 13 -4.83 -43.65 44.91
C MET A 13 -3.43 -43.12 44.58
N VAL A 14 -2.97 -43.37 43.34
CA VAL A 14 -2.07 -42.44 42.63
C VAL A 14 -2.50 -42.36 41.17
N LEU A 15 -3.50 -41.52 40.88
CA LEU A 15 -3.86 -41.14 39.52
C LEU A 15 -4.30 -39.67 39.53
N PHE A 16 -3.36 -38.77 39.83
CA PHE A 16 -3.60 -37.33 39.76
C PHE A 16 -2.29 -36.56 39.55
N ALA A 17 -1.60 -36.79 38.43
CA ALA A 17 -0.45 -35.98 38.04
C ALA A 17 -0.23 -35.93 36.52
N LEU A 18 -1.30 -36.00 35.72
CA LEU A 18 -1.25 -35.71 34.28
C LEU A 18 -2.33 -34.67 33.92
N SER A 19 -2.22 -33.50 34.51
CA SER A 19 -2.90 -32.32 33.98
C SER A 19 -1.97 -31.13 34.14
N THR A 20 -1.97 -30.24 33.14
CA THR A 20 -1.26 -28.94 33.11
C THR A 20 0.12 -28.85 32.45
N THR A 21 0.40 -29.51 31.33
CA THR A 21 1.48 -29.04 30.41
C THR A 21 1.07 -28.72 28.98
N THR A 22 -0.18 -28.92 28.60
CA THR A 22 -0.66 -28.51 27.26
C THR A 22 -1.69 -27.41 27.42
N LEU A 23 -1.28 -26.13 27.47
CA LEU A 23 -2.13 -24.97 27.11
C LEU A 23 -1.36 -23.62 27.21
N PHE A 24 -0.08 -23.59 26.83
CA PHE A 24 0.53 -22.34 26.36
C PHE A 24 0.94 -22.52 24.90
N ALA A 25 -0.06 -22.80 24.05
CA ALA A 25 0.08 -22.46 22.64
C ALA A 25 0.10 -20.93 22.59
N GLU A 26 1.29 -20.36 22.42
CA GLU A 26 1.47 -18.93 22.19
C GLU A 26 0.62 -18.58 20.95
N LYS A 27 -0.55 -17.97 21.15
CA LYS A 27 -1.35 -17.42 20.06
C LYS A 27 -0.54 -16.28 19.48
N LYS A 28 0.33 -16.59 18.51
CA LYS A 28 1.07 -15.61 17.75
C LYS A 28 0.04 -14.61 17.22
N ALA A 29 0.17 -13.34 17.63
CA ALA A 29 -0.77 -12.30 17.23
C ALA A 29 -0.87 -12.30 15.70
N ALA A 30 -2.09 -12.13 15.18
CA ALA A 30 -2.31 -12.06 13.74
C ALA A 30 -1.44 -10.93 13.15
N ILE A 31 -0.73 -11.22 12.07
CA ILE A 31 0.04 -10.19 11.37
C ILE A 31 -0.97 -9.26 10.68
N THR A 32 -0.97 -8.00 11.08
CA THR A 32 -1.78 -6.93 10.50
C THR A 32 -0.89 -5.90 9.81
N HIS A 33 -1.43 -5.24 8.79
CA HIS A 33 -0.73 -4.17 8.07
C HIS A 33 -1.68 -3.01 7.77
N SER A 34 -1.17 -1.79 7.92
CA SER A 34 -1.83 -0.62 7.33
C SER A 34 -1.68 -0.62 5.81
N PHE A 35 -2.64 -0.03 5.09
CA PHE A 35 -2.55 0.09 3.64
C PHE A 35 -3.03 1.46 3.14
N LEU A 36 -2.49 1.85 1.98
CA LEU A 36 -2.92 3.01 1.21
C LEU A 36 -4.04 2.57 0.26
N GLY A 37 -5.22 3.18 0.40
CA GLY A 37 -6.33 3.06 -0.54
C GLY A 37 -6.42 4.29 -1.42
N VAL A 38 -6.50 4.09 -2.74
CA VAL A 38 -6.72 5.15 -3.73
C VAL A 38 -7.93 4.80 -4.59
N GLY A 39 -8.69 5.83 -4.99
CA GLY A 39 -9.77 5.65 -5.94
C GLY A 39 -10.63 6.90 -6.09
N LYS A 40 -11.59 6.83 -7.01
CA LYS A 40 -12.53 7.94 -7.24
C LYS A 40 -13.54 8.07 -6.10
N ALA A 41 -14.16 6.98 -5.66
CA ALA A 41 -15.24 7.00 -4.67
C ALA A 41 -14.75 7.35 -3.26
N ASN A 42 -13.77 6.61 -2.75
CA ASN A 42 -13.30 6.74 -1.37
C ASN A 42 -12.16 7.76 -1.17
N ARG A 43 -11.73 8.43 -2.26
CA ARG A 43 -10.55 9.33 -2.29
C ARG A 43 -9.29 8.58 -1.85
N VAL A 44 -8.27 9.32 -1.41
CA VAL A 44 -7.06 8.73 -0.86
C VAL A 44 -7.20 8.57 0.66
N VAL A 45 -7.01 7.35 1.14
CA VAL A 45 -7.06 7.00 2.57
C VAL A 45 -5.88 6.15 2.97
N ILE A 46 -5.45 6.25 4.22
CA ILE A 46 -4.63 5.22 4.86
C ILE A 46 -5.49 4.57 5.92
N VAL A 47 -5.69 3.26 5.77
CA VAL A 47 -6.42 2.43 6.73
C VAL A 47 -5.38 1.78 7.65
N GLY A 48 -5.60 1.91 8.95
CA GLY A 48 -4.75 1.33 9.98
C GLY A 48 -4.94 -0.18 10.11
N GLU A 49 -4.10 -0.78 10.94
CA GLU A 49 -4.16 -2.22 11.26
C GLU A 49 -5.46 -2.62 11.98
N ASP A 50 -6.14 -1.65 12.59
CA ASP A 50 -7.46 -1.79 13.21
C ASP A 50 -8.63 -1.71 12.20
N GLY A 51 -8.34 -1.60 10.90
CA GLY A 51 -9.34 -1.46 9.85
C GLY A 51 -9.98 -0.07 9.77
N LYS A 52 -9.53 0.90 10.57
CA LYS A 52 -10.10 2.26 10.58
C LYS A 52 -9.30 3.21 9.70
N VAL A 53 -9.98 4.20 9.13
CA VAL A 53 -9.32 5.28 8.39
C VAL A 53 -8.53 6.15 9.36
N GLN A 54 -7.20 6.10 9.29
CA GLN A 54 -6.28 6.88 10.12
C GLN A 54 -5.87 8.20 9.46
N TRP A 55 -5.99 8.26 8.13
CA TRP A 55 -5.68 9.46 7.37
C TRP A 55 -6.49 9.51 6.07
N ARG A 56 -6.83 10.71 5.63
CA ARG A 56 -7.56 10.98 4.38
C ARG A 56 -7.03 12.25 3.73
N PHE A 57 -6.92 12.19 2.40
CA PHE A 57 -6.70 13.33 1.52
C PHE A 57 -7.82 13.39 0.47
N ASP A 58 -8.51 14.52 0.40
CA ASP A 58 -9.74 14.68 -0.37
C ASP A 58 -9.46 15.01 -1.85
N MET A 59 -8.71 14.12 -2.50
CA MET A 59 -8.56 14.12 -3.95
C MET A 59 -8.68 12.69 -4.48
N PRO A 60 -9.22 12.50 -5.69
CA PRO A 60 -9.28 11.19 -6.32
C PRO A 60 -7.92 10.85 -6.96
N ALA A 61 -7.44 9.63 -6.75
CA ALA A 61 -6.18 9.14 -7.32
C ALA A 61 -6.33 7.72 -7.90
N SER A 62 -5.56 7.41 -8.94
CA SER A 62 -5.50 6.12 -9.62
C SER A 62 -4.40 5.20 -9.09
N ASP A 63 -3.34 5.78 -8.52
CA ASP A 63 -2.15 5.08 -8.05
C ASP A 63 -1.46 5.91 -6.96
N GLY A 64 -0.61 5.28 -6.14
CA GLY A 64 0.13 6.00 -5.12
C GLY A 64 1.07 5.17 -4.25
N TRP A 65 1.93 5.87 -3.52
CA TRP A 65 2.98 5.31 -2.66
C TRP A 65 3.08 6.10 -1.36
N VAL A 66 3.36 5.42 -0.25
CA VAL A 66 3.89 6.05 0.96
C VAL A 66 5.42 6.09 0.82
N LEU A 67 5.99 7.29 0.82
CA LEU A 67 7.43 7.51 0.65
C LEU A 67 8.19 7.26 1.97
N PRO A 68 9.52 7.04 1.93
CA PRO A 68 10.33 6.84 3.14
C PRO A 68 10.25 7.98 4.16
N ASN A 69 10.02 9.21 3.70
CA ASN A 69 9.81 10.38 4.57
C ASN A 69 8.39 10.46 5.18
N GLY A 70 7.52 9.50 4.88
CA GLY A 70 6.14 9.43 5.33
C GLY A 70 5.13 10.22 4.48
N ASN A 71 5.59 10.98 3.47
CA ASN A 71 4.69 11.67 2.53
C ASN A 71 3.98 10.66 1.62
N VAL A 72 2.89 11.11 0.98
CA VAL A 72 2.11 10.27 0.06
C VAL A 72 2.27 10.82 -1.36
N LEU A 73 2.85 10.02 -2.25
CA LEU A 73 2.94 10.31 -3.68
C LEU A 73 1.72 9.73 -4.39
N LEU A 74 1.08 10.51 -5.26
CA LEU A 74 -0.21 10.17 -5.87
C LEU A 74 -0.23 10.46 -7.35
N ALA A 75 -0.81 9.56 -8.14
CA ALA A 75 -1.29 9.83 -9.49
C ALA A 75 -2.75 10.29 -9.40
N LEU A 76 -2.98 11.59 -9.50
CA LEU A 76 -4.30 12.20 -9.35
C LEU A 76 -5.12 12.07 -10.63
N TYR A 77 -6.42 11.81 -10.48
CA TYR A 77 -7.39 12.01 -11.56
C TYR A 77 -7.61 13.50 -11.85
N GLY A 78 -8.32 13.79 -12.95
CA GLY A 78 -8.76 15.12 -13.32
C GLY A 78 -9.52 15.84 -12.20
N THR A 79 -9.05 17.02 -11.80
CA THR A 79 -9.72 17.94 -10.85
C THR A 79 -9.51 19.39 -11.29
N LYS A 80 -10.17 20.36 -10.64
CA LYS A 80 -10.02 21.80 -10.97
C LYS A 80 -8.55 22.26 -10.96
N GLY A 81 -7.71 21.77 -10.04
CA GLY A 81 -6.29 22.11 -9.96
C GLY A 81 -5.39 21.31 -10.91
N PHE A 82 -5.87 20.16 -11.36
CA PHE A 82 -5.17 19.17 -12.18
C PHE A 82 -6.12 18.69 -13.29
N PRO A 83 -6.48 19.52 -14.27
CA PRO A 83 -7.56 19.21 -15.22
C PRO A 83 -7.34 17.91 -15.99
N ASN A 84 -6.09 17.58 -16.29
CA ASN A 84 -5.67 16.36 -16.98
C ASN A 84 -5.12 15.28 -16.03
N GLY A 85 -5.41 15.42 -14.73
CA GLY A 85 -4.70 14.71 -13.68
C GLY A 85 -3.29 15.24 -13.46
N GLY A 86 -2.52 14.53 -12.66
CA GLY A 86 -1.17 14.93 -12.32
C GLY A 86 -0.51 13.99 -11.34
N VAL A 87 0.70 14.35 -10.93
CA VAL A 87 1.38 13.74 -9.80
C VAL A 87 1.44 14.75 -8.67
N ALA A 88 1.16 14.32 -7.45
CA ALA A 88 1.30 15.15 -6.26
C ALA A 88 2.03 14.39 -5.15
N GLU A 89 2.99 15.04 -4.50
CA GLU A 89 3.51 14.61 -3.20
C GLU A 89 2.81 15.41 -2.11
N VAL A 90 2.13 14.70 -1.22
CA VAL A 90 1.35 15.27 -0.11
C VAL A 90 2.10 15.04 1.19
N ASN A 91 2.33 16.11 1.94
CA ASN A 91 2.84 16.01 3.30
C ASN A 91 1.76 15.36 4.19
N ARG A 92 2.07 14.21 4.78
CA ARG A 92 1.07 13.43 5.54
C ARG A 92 0.55 14.15 6.78
N LYS A 93 1.38 14.98 7.43
CA LYS A 93 1.00 15.72 8.64
C LYS A 93 0.14 16.94 8.31
N THR A 94 0.59 17.76 7.36
CA THR A 94 -0.08 19.04 7.04
C THR A 94 -1.16 18.90 5.97
N LYS A 95 -1.22 17.76 5.27
CA LYS A 95 -2.08 17.49 4.11
C LYS A 95 -1.90 18.47 2.94
N LYS A 96 -0.79 19.22 2.93
CA LYS A 96 -0.44 20.12 1.84
C LYS A 96 0.28 19.37 0.73
N ILE A 97 -0.04 19.71 -0.51
CA ILE A 97 0.78 19.32 -1.66
C ILE A 97 2.09 20.11 -1.56
N VAL A 98 3.21 19.40 -1.42
CA VAL A 98 4.56 19.99 -1.30
C VAL A 98 5.34 19.95 -2.60
N TRP A 99 4.88 19.13 -3.56
CA TRP A 99 5.41 19.08 -4.91
C TRP A 99 4.32 18.56 -5.84
N SER A 100 4.30 19.01 -7.10
CA SER A 100 3.39 18.45 -8.10
C SER A 100 3.90 18.58 -9.53
N TYR A 101 3.34 17.74 -10.39
CA TYR A 101 3.49 17.75 -11.84
C TYR A 101 2.09 17.67 -12.47
N LYS A 102 1.81 18.51 -13.47
CA LYS A 102 0.52 18.47 -14.20
C LYS A 102 0.66 17.59 -15.43
N GLY A 103 -0.30 16.70 -15.64
CA GLY A 103 -0.31 15.82 -16.80
C GLY A 103 -0.41 16.61 -18.11
N GLN A 104 0.33 16.17 -19.13
CA GLN A 104 0.42 16.86 -20.42
C GLN A 104 -0.58 16.32 -21.47
N GLN A 105 -1.32 15.25 -21.14
CA GLN A 105 -2.32 14.66 -22.02
C GLN A 105 -3.71 14.63 -21.39
N LYS A 106 -4.47 13.54 -21.48
CA LYS A 106 -5.84 13.44 -20.98
C LYS A 106 -5.92 12.95 -19.54
N GLU A 107 -5.10 11.95 -19.18
CA GLU A 107 -5.09 11.39 -17.84
C GLU A 107 -3.67 11.01 -17.40
N ILE A 108 -3.49 10.89 -16.08
CA ILE A 108 -2.34 10.22 -15.45
C ILE A 108 -2.87 8.97 -14.75
N SER A 109 -2.33 7.80 -15.07
CA SER A 109 -2.77 6.54 -14.47
C SER A 109 -1.79 5.90 -13.51
N THR A 110 -0.56 6.41 -13.46
CA THR A 110 0.53 5.77 -12.74
C THR A 110 1.53 6.79 -12.27
N VAL A 111 2.01 6.58 -11.05
CA VAL A 111 3.28 7.15 -10.60
C VAL A 111 4.05 6.06 -9.86
N GLN A 112 5.35 5.96 -10.09
CA GLN A 112 6.25 5.15 -9.29
C GLN A 112 7.50 5.97 -8.94
N PRO A 113 7.88 6.09 -7.65
CA PRO A 113 9.15 6.67 -7.28
C PRO A 113 10.28 5.73 -7.68
N LEU A 114 11.33 6.26 -8.31
CA LEU A 114 12.45 5.46 -8.83
C LEU A 114 13.76 5.68 -8.06
N GLY A 115 13.74 6.50 -7.01
CA GLY A 115 14.95 7.02 -6.35
C GLY A 115 15.46 8.31 -7.00
N ASP A 116 16.38 8.99 -6.31
CA ASP A 116 17.06 10.23 -6.76
C ASP A 116 16.13 11.35 -7.27
N GLY A 117 14.91 11.45 -6.73
CA GLY A 117 13.92 12.43 -7.18
C GLY A 117 13.42 12.20 -8.60
N LYS A 118 13.50 10.96 -9.10
CA LYS A 118 12.95 10.53 -10.39
C LYS A 118 11.64 9.78 -10.19
N TYR A 119 10.75 9.92 -11.16
CA TYR A 119 9.43 9.30 -11.17
C TYR A 119 9.13 8.71 -12.52
N LEU A 120 8.65 7.47 -12.54
CA LEU A 120 7.93 6.93 -13.70
C LEU A 120 6.50 7.47 -13.64
N VAL A 121 6.01 7.96 -14.78
CA VAL A 121 4.64 8.46 -14.95
C VAL A 121 4.06 7.89 -16.24
N ALA A 122 2.83 7.39 -16.20
CA ALA A 122 2.10 7.02 -17.41
C ALA A 122 1.10 8.13 -17.77
N GLU A 123 1.28 8.73 -18.94
CA GLU A 123 0.38 9.71 -19.52
C GLU A 123 -0.48 9.07 -20.60
N LEU A 124 -1.78 9.34 -20.54
CA LEU A 124 -2.80 8.72 -21.38
C LEU A 124 -3.45 9.77 -22.24
N GLY A 125 -3.82 9.39 -23.45
CA GLY A 125 -4.35 10.32 -24.43
C GLY A 125 -3.98 9.92 -25.86
N PRO A 126 -3.90 10.91 -26.76
CA PRO A 126 -3.56 10.68 -28.18
C PRO A 126 -2.15 10.09 -28.39
N GLU A 127 -1.22 10.37 -27.49
CA GLU A 127 0.18 9.93 -27.54
C GLU A 127 0.54 9.15 -26.27
N PRO A 128 -0.14 8.03 -25.97
CA PRO A 128 0.03 7.34 -24.71
C PRO A 128 1.49 6.96 -24.49
N ARG A 129 2.04 7.27 -23.32
CA ARG A 129 3.47 7.12 -23.05
C ARG A 129 3.78 6.86 -21.59
N ALA A 130 4.85 6.12 -21.37
CA ALA A 130 5.57 6.10 -20.12
C ALA A 130 6.71 7.12 -20.19
N ILE A 131 6.86 7.95 -19.16
CA ILE A 131 7.95 8.93 -19.05
C ILE A 131 8.65 8.79 -17.70
N VAL A 132 9.95 9.01 -17.71
CA VAL A 132 10.71 9.24 -16.48
C VAL A 132 10.92 10.74 -16.35
N ILE A 133 10.45 11.35 -15.27
CA ILE A 133 10.62 12.78 -14.97
C ILE A 133 11.47 12.98 -13.72
N ASN A 134 12.14 14.13 -13.61
CA ASN A 134 12.76 14.57 -12.36
C ASN A 134 11.84 15.51 -11.55
N ARG A 135 12.31 15.98 -10.39
CA ARG A 135 11.63 16.98 -9.53
C ARG A 135 11.30 18.30 -10.24
N ALA A 136 12.01 18.68 -11.29
CA ALA A 136 11.68 19.87 -12.07
C ALA A 136 10.59 19.61 -13.12
N GLY A 137 10.09 18.37 -13.24
CA GLY A 137 9.16 17.96 -14.30
C GLY A 137 9.83 17.75 -15.67
N LYS A 138 11.17 17.78 -15.74
CA LYS A 138 11.90 17.52 -16.99
C LYS A 138 11.80 16.03 -17.33
N ILE A 139 11.38 15.73 -18.55
CA ILE A 139 11.39 14.38 -19.11
C ILE A 139 12.84 13.96 -19.37
N LEU A 140 13.26 12.86 -18.73
CA LEU A 140 14.58 12.25 -18.85
C LEU A 140 14.57 11.06 -19.82
N LYS A 141 13.46 10.31 -19.85
CA LYS A 141 13.23 9.20 -20.78
C LYS A 141 11.76 9.19 -21.19
N SER A 142 11.48 8.71 -22.39
CA SER A 142 10.12 8.52 -22.89
C SER A 142 10.02 7.24 -23.70
N MET A 143 8.89 6.54 -23.54
CA MET A 143 8.52 5.37 -24.33
C MET A 143 7.05 5.51 -24.72
N VAL A 144 6.78 5.52 -26.02
CA VAL A 144 5.40 5.51 -26.53
C VAL A 144 4.80 4.11 -26.34
N LEU A 145 3.55 4.06 -25.90
CA LEU A 145 2.80 2.82 -25.71
C LEU A 145 2.04 2.49 -27.00
N ALA A 146 2.28 1.29 -27.54
CA ALA A 146 1.56 0.77 -28.70
C ALA A 146 0.21 0.16 -28.26
N CYS A 147 -0.74 1.00 -27.86
CA CYS A 147 -2.09 0.60 -27.46
C CYS A 147 -3.17 1.35 -28.26
N GLN A 148 -4.43 0.97 -28.06
CA GLN A 148 -5.56 1.65 -28.68
C GLN A 148 -5.64 3.13 -28.27
N LYS A 149 -6.12 3.99 -29.18
CA LYS A 149 -6.16 5.45 -29.00
C LYS A 149 -7.58 6.03 -28.95
N GLN A 150 -8.58 5.20 -29.22
CA GLN A 150 -9.99 5.58 -29.31
C GLN A 150 -10.56 5.94 -27.92
N ASN A 151 -10.09 5.28 -26.86
CA ASN A 151 -10.52 5.52 -25.50
C ASN A 151 -9.32 5.65 -24.56
N ALA A 152 -8.89 6.88 -24.27
CA ALA A 152 -7.74 7.13 -23.38
C ALA A 152 -7.90 6.44 -22.01
N HIS A 153 -9.12 6.35 -21.48
CA HIS A 153 -9.38 5.73 -20.20
C HIS A 153 -9.09 4.21 -20.18
N MET A 154 -9.14 3.55 -21.35
CA MET A 154 -8.90 2.12 -21.52
C MET A 154 -7.48 1.80 -22.00
N GLN A 155 -6.52 2.72 -21.84
CA GLN A 155 -5.10 2.43 -22.07
C GLN A 155 -4.49 1.82 -20.79
N THR A 156 -3.21 2.06 -20.50
CA THR A 156 -2.53 1.40 -19.37
C THR A 156 -2.99 1.88 -17.99
N ARG A 157 -2.85 1.02 -16.98
CA ARG A 157 -3.03 1.31 -15.56
C ARG A 157 -1.93 0.62 -14.77
N MET A 158 -1.55 1.20 -13.63
CA MET A 158 -0.59 0.63 -12.68
C MET A 158 0.71 0.11 -13.34
N LEU A 159 1.26 0.84 -14.32
CA LEU A 159 2.52 0.50 -14.97
C LEU A 159 3.64 0.48 -13.91
N ARG A 160 4.58 -0.46 -14.01
CA ARG A 160 5.73 -0.55 -13.12
C ARG A 160 6.99 -0.74 -13.94
N MET A 161 8.04 -0.01 -13.61
CA MET A 161 9.38 -0.27 -14.07
C MET A 161 10.07 -1.21 -13.08
N LEU A 162 10.73 -2.22 -13.65
CA LEU A 162 11.50 -3.22 -12.92
C LEU A 162 12.85 -2.66 -12.47
N PRO A 163 13.51 -3.27 -11.46
CA PRO A 163 14.83 -2.83 -11.00
C PRO A 163 15.92 -2.82 -12.08
N ASN A 164 15.80 -3.66 -13.10
CA ASN A 164 16.71 -3.69 -14.25
C ASN A 164 16.43 -2.57 -15.27
N GLY A 165 15.42 -1.72 -15.03
CA GLY A 165 15.06 -0.60 -15.89
C GLY A 165 14.14 -0.94 -17.06
N ASN A 166 13.60 -2.16 -17.12
CA ASN A 166 12.59 -2.57 -18.10
C ASN A 166 11.16 -2.25 -17.65
#